data_AF-A0A1N7F3K7-F1
#
_entry.id   AF-A0A1N7F3K7-F1
#
_cell.length_a   1.000
_cell.length_b   1.000
_cell.length_c   1.000
_cell.angle_alpha   90.00
_cell.angle_beta   90.00
_cell.angle_gamma   90.00
#
_symmetry.space_group_name_H-M   'P 1'
#
loop_
_entity.id
_entity.type
_entity.pdbx_description
1 polymer ?
#
loop_
_entity_poly.entity_id
_entity_poly.type
_entity_poly.pdbx_seq_one_letter_code
_entity_poly.pdbx_strand_id
1 'polypeptide(L)'
;MVEDSDANSMADSLQRQAQSLQETSPAKYGLLKAYHERVRDALEVCSRNYPSTKQLSENLPDSSLTPQMLGNLLALLVQFEIIEVFSERNNSNRYDLTHYDRKRMDTLSHILQRVSAGS
;
A
#
# COMPACT_ATOMS: atom_id res chain seq x y z
N MET A 1 28.02 6.32 3.62
CA MET A 1 27.87 5.34 2.52
C MET A 1 27.25 4.06 3.07
N VAL A 2 26.01 4.17 3.59
CA VAL A 2 25.21 3.06 4.15
C VAL A 2 23.76 3.22 3.70
N GLU A 3 23.28 4.45 3.58
CA GLU A 3 21.93 4.79 3.13
C GLU A 3 21.58 4.29 1.71
N ASP A 4 22.55 4.27 0.79
CA ASP A 4 22.34 3.78 -0.58
C ASP A 4 22.15 2.26 -0.63
N SER A 5 22.82 1.50 0.27
CA SER A 5 22.72 0.05 0.32
C SER A 5 21.35 -0.41 0.82
N ASP A 6 20.84 0.25 1.87
CA ASP A 6 19.53 -0.06 2.44
C ASP A 6 18.39 0.34 1.49
N ALA A 7 18.53 1.49 0.81
CA ALA A 7 17.58 1.92 -0.20
C ALA A 7 17.51 0.95 -1.39
N ASN A 8 18.65 0.44 -1.86
CA ASN A 8 18.67 -0.54 -2.94
C ASN A 8 18.07 -1.88 -2.51
N SER A 9 18.40 -2.36 -1.31
CA SER A 9 17.82 -3.59 -0.74
C SER A 9 16.30 -3.50 -0.59
N MET A 10 15.78 -2.36 -0.13
CA MET A 10 14.34 -2.10 -0.05
C MET A 10 13.68 -2.12 -1.43
N ALA A 11 14.27 -1.43 -2.42
CA ALA A 11 13.75 -1.41 -3.78
C ALA A 11 13.73 -2.81 -4.41
N ASP A 12 14.79 -3.60 -4.24
CA ASP A 12 14.89 -4.98 -4.71
C ASP A 12 13.85 -5.89 -4.03
N SER A 13 13.59 -5.68 -2.74
CA SER A 13 12.54 -6.40 -2.01
C SER A 13 11.15 -6.09 -2.57
N LEU A 14 10.81 -4.80 -2.67
CA LEU A 14 9.52 -4.36 -3.21
C LEU A 14 9.30 -4.80 -4.66
N GLN A 15 10.35 -4.78 -5.48
CA GLN A 15 10.27 -5.23 -6.87
C GLN A 15 9.92 -6.72 -6.95
N ARG A 16 10.55 -7.55 -6.12
CA ARG A 16 10.23 -9.00 -6.04
C ARG A 16 8.82 -9.24 -5.54
N GLN A 17 8.38 -8.50 -4.52
CA GLN A 17 7.00 -8.61 -3.99
C GLN A 17 5.96 -8.18 -5.05
N ALA A 18 6.21 -7.09 -5.77
CA ALA A 18 5.34 -6.60 -6.83
C ALA A 18 5.26 -7.58 -8.01
N GLN A 19 6.40 -8.15 -8.43
CA GLN A 19 6.45 -9.18 -9.47
C GLN A 19 5.69 -10.44 -9.04
N SER A 20 5.93 -10.93 -7.82
CA SER A 20 5.21 -12.09 -7.28
C SER A 20 3.70 -11.84 -7.22
N LEU A 21 3.27 -10.63 -6.82
CA LEU A 21 1.86 -10.24 -6.83
C LEU A 21 1.28 -10.23 -8.25
N GLN A 22 2.04 -9.74 -9.23
CA GLN A 22 1.63 -9.72 -10.63
C GLN A 22 1.44 -11.13 -11.18
N GLU A 23 2.33 -12.06 -10.86
CA GLU A 23 2.28 -13.46 -11.31
C GLU A 23 1.17 -14.26 -10.61
N THR A 24 1.04 -14.11 -9.29
CA THR A 24 0.11 -14.92 -8.48
C THR A 24 -1.30 -14.36 -8.42
N SER A 25 -1.46 -13.04 -8.58
CA SER A 25 -2.75 -12.37 -8.52
C SER A 25 -2.79 -11.10 -9.39
N PRO A 26 -2.84 -11.26 -10.73
CA PRO A 26 -2.85 -10.13 -11.67
C PRO A 26 -3.95 -9.09 -11.38
N ALA A 27 -5.12 -9.55 -10.91
CA ALA A 27 -6.22 -8.67 -10.53
C ALA A 27 -5.89 -7.78 -9.32
N LYS A 28 -5.25 -8.33 -8.27
CA LYS A 28 -4.81 -7.56 -7.10
C LYS A 28 -3.67 -6.61 -7.46
N TYR A 29 -2.73 -7.05 -8.30
CA TYR A 29 -1.68 -6.18 -8.83
C TYR A 29 -2.25 -5.01 -9.61
N GLY A 30 -3.20 -5.26 -10.53
CA GLY A 30 -3.88 -4.22 -11.30
C GLY A 30 -4.64 -3.23 -10.42
N LEU A 31 -5.31 -3.73 -9.38
CA LEU A 31 -5.98 -2.89 -8.38
C LEU A 31 -4.99 -2.00 -7.64
N LEU A 32 -3.89 -2.57 -7.14
CA LEU A 32 -2.84 -1.82 -6.45
C LEU A 32 -2.24 -0.75 -7.37
N LYS A 33 -1.88 -1.11 -8.61
CA LYS A 33 -1.38 -0.19 -9.62
C LYS A 33 -2.37 0.96 -9.89
N ALA A 34 -3.66 0.68 -9.99
CA ALA A 34 -4.67 1.69 -10.30
C ALA A 34 -4.98 2.65 -9.13
N TYR A 35 -4.81 2.22 -7.87
CA TYR A 35 -5.29 2.97 -6.71
C TYR A 35 -4.22 3.35 -5.67
N HIS A 36 -2.94 2.94 -5.84
CA HIS A 36 -1.90 3.19 -4.84
C HIS A 36 -1.72 4.67 -4.46
N GLU A 37 -1.75 5.59 -5.43
CA GLU A 37 -1.61 7.03 -5.14
C GLU A 37 -2.76 7.56 -4.29
N ARG A 38 -4.00 7.13 -4.58
CA ARG A 38 -5.17 7.51 -3.78
C ARG A 38 -5.10 6.95 -2.36
N VAL A 39 -4.62 5.72 -2.20
CA VAL A 39 -4.42 5.14 -0.88
C VAL A 39 -3.33 5.90 -0.11
N ARG A 40 -2.22 6.25 -0.76
CA ARG A 40 -1.17 7.10 -0.17
C ARG A 40 -1.77 8.39 0.38
N ASP A 41 -2.52 9.12 -0.45
CA ASP A 41 -3.10 10.41 -0.07
C ASP A 41 -4.08 10.25 1.11
N ALA A 42 -4.87 9.18 1.13
CA ALA A 42 -5.77 8.88 2.25
C ALA A 42 -5.03 8.56 3.56
N LEU A 43 -3.86 7.90 3.49
CA LEU A 43 -2.97 7.66 4.63
C LEU A 43 -2.34 8.96 5.12
N GLU A 44 -1.84 9.79 4.21
CA GLU A 44 -1.15 11.06 4.54
C GLU A 44 -2.10 12.11 5.15
N VAL A 45 -3.37 12.14 4.73
CA VAL A 45 -4.39 13.04 5.29
C VAL A 45 -4.98 12.50 6.60
N CYS A 46 -4.82 11.20 6.90
CA CYS A 46 -5.41 10.60 8.09
C CYS A 46 -4.72 11.09 9.37
N SER A 47 -5.44 11.85 10.21
CA SER A 47 -4.92 12.34 11.48
C SER A 47 -4.94 11.30 12.62
N ARG A 48 -5.33 10.06 12.34
CA ARG A 48 -5.50 9.01 13.35
C ARG A 48 -4.33 8.04 13.30
N ASN A 49 -3.77 7.70 14.46
CA ASN A 49 -2.71 6.68 14.55
C ASN A 49 -3.21 5.26 14.23
N TYR A 50 -4.45 4.94 14.63
CA TYR A 50 -4.98 3.57 14.55
C TYR A 50 -6.34 3.48 13.81
N PRO A 51 -6.43 3.93 12.54
CA PRO A 51 -7.69 4.00 11.83
C PRO A 51 -8.18 2.61 11.40
N SER A 52 -9.50 2.47 11.26
CA SER A 52 -10.11 1.35 10.53
C SER A 52 -10.18 1.63 9.03
N THR A 53 -10.43 0.59 8.23
CA THR A 53 -10.72 0.75 6.78
C THR A 53 -11.83 1.76 6.53
N LYS A 54 -12.88 1.77 7.37
CA LYS A 54 -13.99 2.74 7.25
C LYS A 54 -13.50 4.17 7.46
N GLN A 55 -12.69 4.40 8.49
CA GLN A 55 -12.15 5.74 8.78
C GLN A 55 -11.19 6.22 7.69
N LEU A 56 -10.42 5.31 7.09
CA LEU A 56 -9.59 5.64 5.92
C LEU A 56 -10.44 5.94 4.68
N SER A 57 -11.56 5.23 4.50
CA SER A 57 -12.45 5.48 3.36
C SER A 57 -13.13 6.86 3.40
N GLU A 58 -13.27 7.46 4.58
CA GLU A 58 -13.81 8.83 4.73
C GLU A 58 -12.88 9.89 4.12
N ASN A 59 -11.59 9.58 3.93
CA ASN A 59 -10.61 10.45 3.29
C ASN A 59 -10.53 10.26 1.76
N LEU A 60 -11.31 9.33 1.18
CA LEU A 60 -11.32 9.09 -0.25
C LEU A 60 -12.37 9.99 -0.94
N PRO A 61 -11.97 10.82 -1.93
CA PRO A 61 -12.87 11.79 -2.55
C PRO A 61 -13.92 11.19 -3.51
N ASP A 62 -13.79 9.91 -3.90
CA ASP A 62 -14.63 9.26 -4.92
C ASP A 62 -15.08 7.85 -4.50
N SER A 63 -16.31 7.50 -4.88
CA SER A 63 -16.98 6.19 -4.68
C SER A 63 -16.40 5.03 -5.50
N SER A 64 -15.52 5.30 -6.48
CA SER A 64 -14.91 4.27 -7.34
C SER A 64 -14.08 3.24 -6.56
N LEU A 65 -13.56 3.61 -5.39
CA LEU A 65 -12.83 2.71 -4.49
C LEU A 65 -13.74 2.24 -3.35
N THR A 66 -14.34 1.06 -3.51
CA THR A 66 -15.22 0.48 -2.47
C THR A 66 -14.46 0.16 -1.17
N PRO A 67 -15.13 0.11 -0.01
CA PRO A 67 -14.50 -0.29 1.26
C PRO A 67 -13.81 -1.65 1.21
N GLN A 68 -14.36 -2.61 0.46
CA GLN A 68 -13.74 -3.93 0.27
C GLN A 68 -12.44 -3.85 -0.54
N MET A 69 -12.43 -3.04 -1.60
CA MET A 69 -11.21 -2.80 -2.38
C MET A 69 -10.15 -2.10 -1.52
N LEU A 70 -10.53 -1.09 -0.75
CA LEU A 70 -9.62 -0.42 0.18
C LEU A 70 -9.06 -1.40 1.22
N GLY A 71 -9.88 -2.26 1.82
CA GLY A 71 -9.40 -3.29 2.76
C GLY A 71 -8.38 -4.24 2.13
N ASN A 72 -8.62 -4.66 0.89
CA ASN A 72 -7.68 -5.49 0.13
C ASN A 72 -6.35 -4.75 -0.14
N LEU A 73 -6.41 -3.47 -0.50
CA LEU A 73 -5.22 -2.65 -0.74
C LEU A 73 -4.42 -2.44 0.54
N LEU A 74 -5.07 -2.13 1.65
CA LEU A 74 -4.40 -1.97 2.94
C LEU A 74 -3.73 -3.27 3.40
N ALA A 75 -4.36 -4.43 3.16
CA ALA A 75 -3.72 -5.73 3.42
C ALA A 75 -2.46 -5.95 2.57
N LEU A 76 -2.45 -5.49 1.31
CA LEU A 76 -1.23 -5.51 0.48
C LEU A 76 -0.16 -4.56 1.03
N LEU A 77 -0.53 -3.37 1.50
CA LEU A 77 0.43 -2.45 2.12
C LEU A 77 1.05 -3.03 3.39
N VAL A 78 0.30 -3.81 4.17
CA VAL A 78 0.85 -4.59 5.29
C VAL A 78 1.82 -5.66 4.80
N GLN A 79 1.44 -6.43 3.78
CA GLN A 79 2.32 -7.44 3.19
C GLN A 79 3.62 -6.84 2.63
N PHE A 80 3.57 -5.59 2.16
CA PHE A 80 4.69 -4.86 1.60
C PHE A 80 5.47 -4.08 2.66
N GLU A 81 5.10 -4.23 3.94
CA GLU A 81 5.74 -3.60 5.10
C GLU A 81 5.69 -2.06 5.07
N ILE A 82 4.63 -1.49 4.46
CA ILE A 82 4.41 -0.03 4.35
C ILE A 82 3.62 0.50 5.55
N ILE A 83 2.71 -0.30 6.10
CA ILE A 83 1.95 -0.05 7.31
C ILE A 83 1.86 -1.35 8.12
N GLU A 84 1.49 -1.27 9.39
CA GLU A 84 1.29 -2.47 10.21
C GLU A 84 -0.19 -2.68 10.59
N VAL A 85 -0.49 -3.84 11.17
CA VAL A 85 -1.79 -4.11 11.77
C VAL A 85 -1.69 -3.90 13.28
N PHE A 86 -2.40 -2.90 13.79
CA PHE A 86 -2.48 -2.66 15.23
C PHE A 86 -3.35 -3.71 15.93
N SER A 87 -4.47 -4.09 15.32
CA SER A 87 -5.33 -5.14 15.87
C SER A 87 -6.18 -5.81 14.80
N GLU A 88 -6.14 -7.13 14.76
CA GLU A 88 -7.12 -7.95 14.05
C GLU A 88 -8.35 -8.11 14.94
N ARG A 89 -9.48 -7.57 14.50
CA ARG A 89 -10.78 -7.88 15.10
C ARG A 89 -11.67 -8.41 14.00
N ASN A 90 -12.43 -9.45 14.31
CA ASN A 90 -13.25 -10.24 13.37
C ASN A 90 -14.00 -9.44 12.29
N ASN A 91 -14.33 -8.16 12.51
CA ASN A 91 -15.07 -7.31 11.57
C ASN A 91 -14.47 -5.90 11.30
N SER A 92 -13.27 -5.57 11.81
CA SER A 92 -12.66 -4.25 11.58
C SER A 92 -11.18 -4.23 11.95
N ASN A 93 -10.32 -4.56 10.98
CA ASN A 93 -8.88 -4.36 11.14
C ASN A 93 -8.59 -2.89 11.47
N ARG A 94 -7.73 -2.69 12.46
CA ARG A 94 -7.11 -1.40 12.74
C ARG A 94 -5.68 -1.44 12.23
N TYR A 95 -5.34 -0.47 11.42
CA TYR A 95 -3.99 -0.31 10.88
C TYR A 95 -3.20 0.60 11.81
N ASP A 96 -1.90 0.37 11.90
CA ASP A 96 -0.98 1.25 12.60
C ASP A 96 -0.31 2.18 11.59
N LEU A 97 -0.62 3.47 11.67
CA LEU A 97 0.00 4.50 10.85
C LEU A 97 1.18 5.19 11.55
N THR A 98 1.48 4.85 12.80
CA THR A 98 2.67 5.38 13.50
C THR A 98 3.96 4.84 12.89
N HIS A 99 3.87 3.69 12.22
CA HIS A 99 4.93 3.05 11.45
C HIS A 99 4.70 3.16 9.92
N TYR A 100 3.93 4.14 9.46
CA TYR A 100 3.77 4.38 8.02
C TYR A 100 5.12 4.75 7.36
N ASP A 101 5.63 3.86 6.51
CA ASP A 101 6.88 4.08 5.78
C ASP A 101 6.60 4.77 4.42
N ARG A 102 6.66 6.11 4.46
CA ARG A 102 6.48 6.94 3.27
C ARG A 102 7.50 6.63 2.17
N LYS A 103 8.77 6.38 2.53
CA LYS A 103 9.84 6.12 1.56
C LYS A 103 9.57 4.83 0.79
N ARG A 104 9.07 3.81 1.50
CA ARG A 104 8.68 2.53 0.93
C ARG A 104 7.42 2.65 0.05
N MET A 105 6.46 3.47 0.45
CA MET A 105 5.28 3.79 -0.39
C MET A 105 5.65 4.48 -1.70
N ASP A 106 6.53 5.49 -1.65
CA ASP A 106 7.01 6.19 -2.85
C ASP A 106 7.81 5.25 -3.77
N THR A 107 8.65 4.40 -3.19
CA THR A 107 9.41 3.38 -3.96
C THR A 107 8.48 2.39 -4.65
N LEU A 108 7.45 1.92 -3.95
CA LEU A 108 6.41 1.06 -4.54
C LEU A 108 5.69 1.76 -5.69
N SER A 109 5.33 3.04 -5.53
CA SER A 109 4.69 3.83 -6.59
C SER A 109 5.55 3.87 -7.86
N HIS A 110 6.84 4.16 -7.72
CA HIS A 110 7.77 4.14 -8.85
C HIS A 110 7.86 2.76 -9.52
N ILE A 111 7.87 1.67 -8.76
CA ILE A 111 7.88 0.30 -9.32
C ILE A 111 6.60 0.05 -10.13
N LEU A 112 5.43 0.37 -9.58
CA LEU A 112 4.13 0.14 -10.24
C LEU A 112 3.95 0.95 -11.53
N GLN A 113 4.51 2.17 -11.57
CA GLN A 113 4.50 3.03 -12.75
C GLN A 113 5.46 2.58 -13.85
N ARG A 114 6.56 1.88 -13.52
CA ARG A 114 7.56 1.42 -14.51
C ARG A 114 7.11 0.23 -15.36
N VAL A 115 6.19 -0.61 -14.87
CA VAL A 115 5.71 -1.82 -15.57
C VAL A 115 4.68 -1.48 -16.67
N SER A 116 4.87 -0.38 -17.41
CA SER A 116 4.08 -0.01 -18.60
C SER A 116 4.92 0.05 -19.89
N ALA A 117 6.21 -0.30 -19.83
CA ALA A 117 7.11 -0.31 -20.98
C ALA A 117 7.63 -1.72 -21.30
N GLY A 118 6.72 -2.68 -21.43
CA GLY A 118 7.04 -4.07 -21.75
C GLY A 118 5.88 -4.75 -22.45
N SER A 119 5.69 -4.43 -23.73
CA SER A 119 4.96 -5.23 -24.71
C SER A 119 5.78 -5.23 -25.99
#